data_AF-A0A2Y9HZN7-F1
#
_entry.id   AF-A0A2Y9HZN7-F1
#
_cell.length_a   1.000
_cell.length_b   1.000
_cell.length_c   1.000
_cell.angle_alpha   90.00
_cell.angle_beta   90.00
_cell.angle_gamma   90.00
#
_symmetry.space_group_name_H-M   'P 1'
#
loop_
_entity.id
_entity.type
_entity.pdbx_description
1 polymer ?
#
loop_
_entity_poly.entity_id
_entity_poly.type
_entity_poly.pdbx_seq_one_letter_code
_entity_poly.pdbx_strand_id
1 'polypeptide(L)'
;MAGSGARSQEGRQERALIPEPFDGTNVAPYLWLHRFEVINDLNHWDHATKLRFLKESLRGDALELYSGLSPKDQEDYGAVRETLLQAFGGPEAAPSHLPKEIIFANSMGKGYYLKGKIGKVPVRFLVDSGAQVSVVHPGLWEEVTDGDLDTLRPFENMVKVANGAEMKILGIWDTVVSLGKLKLKAEFLVASASAEEAIIGTDVLQDHNAVLDFEHRTCTLKGKKFRLLPVGGSLEDEFDLELIEEEPSSGEGGQELSY
;
A
#
# COMPACT_ATOMS: atom_id res chain seq x y z
N MET A 1 48.28 -18.34 3.21
CA MET A 1 47.34 -17.77 2.23
C MET A 1 46.07 -18.62 2.25
N ALA A 2 45.17 -18.29 3.18
CA ALA A 2 43.91 -19.01 3.37
C ALA A 2 42.83 -18.35 2.51
N GLY A 3 42.09 -19.17 1.77
CA GLY A 3 41.04 -18.74 0.84
C GLY A 3 39.64 -18.80 1.45
N SER A 4 38.78 -18.01 0.81
CA SER A 4 37.32 -18.14 0.72
C SER A 4 36.51 -18.01 2.03
N GLY A 5 36.12 -16.77 2.35
CA GLY A 5 35.00 -16.50 3.25
C GLY A 5 33.69 -16.65 2.49
N ALA A 6 32.89 -17.65 2.90
CA ALA A 6 31.50 -17.79 2.50
C ALA A 6 30.74 -16.53 2.93
N ARG A 7 30.14 -15.82 1.97
CA ARG A 7 29.29 -14.67 2.23
C ARG A 7 27.90 -15.20 2.60
N SER A 8 27.58 -15.11 3.88
CA SER A 8 26.32 -15.48 4.49
C SER A 8 25.14 -14.87 3.73
N GLN A 9 24.15 -15.69 3.38
CA GLN A 9 22.81 -15.23 3.05
C GLN A 9 22.19 -14.63 4.33
N GLU A 10 22.30 -13.32 4.52
CA GLU A 10 21.47 -12.61 5.49
C GLU A 10 20.17 -12.24 4.79
N GLY A 11 19.10 -12.91 5.22
CA GLY A 11 17.75 -12.76 4.68
C GLY A 11 17.22 -11.35 4.84
N ARG A 12 16.35 -10.96 3.91
CA ARG A 12 15.38 -9.87 4.05
C ARG A 12 14.79 -9.91 5.46
N GLN A 13 15.16 -8.96 6.31
CA GLN A 13 14.40 -8.69 7.53
C GLN A 13 13.06 -8.09 7.12
N GLU A 14 12.05 -8.94 6.95
CA GLU A 14 10.66 -8.51 6.97
C GLU A 14 10.42 -7.81 8.30
N ARG A 15 10.19 -6.49 8.26
CA ARG A 15 9.95 -5.70 9.48
C ARG A 15 8.57 -6.06 10.01
N ALA A 16 8.53 -6.75 11.15
CA ALA A 16 7.28 -7.09 11.84
C ALA A 16 6.49 -5.81 12.19
N LEU A 17 5.20 -5.80 11.87
CA LEU A 17 4.27 -4.75 12.25
C LEU A 17 4.12 -4.72 13.78
N ILE A 18 4.06 -3.54 14.38
CA ILE A 18 3.95 -3.38 15.84
C ILE A 18 2.53 -2.94 16.20
N PRO A 19 1.83 -3.64 17.13
CA PRO A 19 0.51 -3.23 17.56
C PRO A 19 0.52 -1.88 18.29
N GLU A 20 -0.55 -1.12 18.13
CA GLU A 20 -0.76 0.14 18.86
C GLU A 20 -0.95 -0.14 20.36
N PRO A 21 -0.52 0.77 21.26
CA PRO A 21 -0.82 0.63 22.68
C PRO A 21 -2.33 0.65 22.97
N PHE A 22 -2.77 0.00 24.04
CA PHE A 22 -4.16 0.02 24.50
C PHE A 22 -4.26 0.26 25.99
N ASP A 23 -5.00 1.30 26.36
CA ASP A 23 -5.23 1.68 27.77
C ASP A 23 -6.66 1.47 28.25
N GLY A 24 -7.57 1.02 27.37
CA GLY A 24 -8.99 0.83 27.69
C GLY A 24 -9.88 2.02 27.33
N THR A 25 -9.31 3.17 27.00
CA THR A 25 -10.03 4.42 26.70
C THR A 25 -9.68 5.01 25.34
N ASN A 26 -8.49 4.69 24.83
CA ASN A 26 -7.92 5.27 23.62
C ASN A 26 -8.59 4.80 22.33
N VAL A 27 -9.07 3.55 22.28
CA VAL A 27 -9.78 2.95 21.14
C VAL A 27 -10.84 2.00 21.68
N ALA A 28 -11.93 1.78 20.94
CA ALA A 28 -12.91 0.77 21.30
C ALA A 28 -12.26 -0.63 21.41
N PRO A 29 -12.49 -1.41 22.49
CA PRO A 29 -11.72 -2.61 22.79
C PRO A 29 -11.80 -3.68 21.69
N TYR A 30 -12.99 -3.87 21.11
CA TYR A 30 -13.19 -4.82 20.01
C TYR A 30 -12.37 -4.45 18.76
N LEU A 31 -12.28 -3.15 18.46
CA LEU A 31 -11.56 -2.65 17.29
C LEU A 31 -10.05 -2.81 17.49
N TRP A 32 -9.55 -2.54 18.69
CA TRP A 32 -8.15 -2.74 19.02
C TRP A 32 -7.75 -4.22 18.98
N LEU A 33 -8.52 -5.10 19.62
CA LEU A 33 -8.27 -6.56 19.63
C LEU A 33 -8.25 -7.13 18.21
N HIS A 34 -9.16 -6.69 17.35
CA HIS A 34 -9.17 -7.12 15.95
C HIS A 34 -7.90 -6.66 15.19
N ARG A 35 -7.47 -5.40 15.36
CA ARG A 35 -6.21 -4.92 14.75
C ARG A 35 -5.01 -5.74 15.22
N PHE A 36 -4.99 -6.08 16.50
CA PHE A 36 -3.96 -6.92 17.09
C PHE A 36 -3.93 -8.33 16.45
N GLU A 37 -5.08 -8.96 16.24
CA GLU A 37 -5.20 -10.26 15.57
C GLU A 37 -4.72 -10.21 14.12
N VAL A 38 -5.04 -9.14 13.37
CA VAL A 38 -4.54 -8.95 12.01
C VAL A 38 -3.01 -8.81 11.97
N ILE A 39 -2.43 -8.03 12.89
CA ILE A 39 -0.97 -7.88 12.99
C ILE A 39 -0.31 -9.22 13.34
N ASN A 40 -0.92 -10.00 14.23
CA ASN A 40 -0.49 -11.35 14.55
C ASN A 40 -0.42 -12.24 13.29
N ASP A 41 -1.45 -12.19 12.45
CA ASP A 41 -1.55 -13.01 11.25
C ASP A 41 -0.54 -12.59 10.18
N LEU A 42 -0.38 -11.28 9.96
CA LEU A 42 0.59 -10.70 9.03
C LEU A 42 2.04 -10.96 9.44
N ASN A 43 2.32 -10.99 10.74
CA ASN A 43 3.65 -11.27 11.27
C ASN A 43 3.92 -12.76 11.48
N HIS A 44 2.93 -13.63 11.23
CA HIS A 44 3.02 -15.08 11.44
C HIS A 44 3.48 -15.46 12.87
N TRP A 45 2.97 -14.75 13.89
CA TRP A 45 3.34 -15.01 15.27
C TRP A 45 2.81 -16.36 15.76
N ASP A 46 3.64 -17.07 16.51
CA ASP A 46 3.19 -18.20 17.31
C ASP A 46 2.44 -17.73 18.57
N HIS A 47 1.78 -18.66 19.26
CA HIS A 47 0.96 -18.34 20.44
C HIS A 47 1.73 -17.60 21.55
N ALA A 48 2.99 -18.00 21.78
CA ALA A 48 3.84 -17.37 22.80
C ALA A 48 4.20 -15.93 22.42
N THR A 49 4.55 -15.69 21.15
CA THR A 49 4.87 -14.38 20.61
C THR A 49 3.64 -13.48 20.60
N LYS A 50 2.49 -14.02 20.22
CA LYS A 50 1.19 -13.33 20.31
C LYS A 50 0.94 -12.80 21.72
N LEU A 51 1.02 -13.66 22.74
CA LEU A 51 0.76 -13.22 24.12
C LEU A 51 1.80 -12.22 24.63
N ARG A 52 3.06 -12.38 24.25
CA ARG A 52 4.10 -11.40 24.58
C ARG A 52 3.77 -10.02 24.04
N PHE A 53 3.45 -9.92 22.74
CA PHE A 53 3.10 -8.64 22.13
C PHE A 53 1.77 -8.09 22.62
N LEU A 54 0.80 -8.94 22.96
CA LEU A 54 -0.45 -8.51 23.59
C LEU A 54 -0.14 -7.77 24.88
N LYS A 55 0.59 -8.42 25.79
CA LYS A 55 1.02 -7.82 27.06
C LYS A 55 1.83 -6.55 26.87
N GLU A 56 2.79 -6.55 25.96
CA GLU A 56 3.64 -5.39 25.66
C GLU A 56 2.89 -4.21 25.04
N SER A 57 1.69 -4.42 24.53
CA SER A 57 0.83 -3.38 23.96
C SER A 57 -0.14 -2.79 24.99
N LEU A 58 -0.41 -3.47 26.11
CA LEU A 58 -1.28 -2.95 27.15
C LEU A 58 -0.61 -1.83 27.97
N ARG A 59 -1.36 -0.78 28.31
CA ARG A 59 -0.96 0.36 29.13
C ARG A 59 -2.04 0.66 30.16
N GLY A 60 -1.70 1.45 31.18
CA GLY A 60 -2.66 1.96 32.17
C GLY A 60 -3.60 0.89 32.74
N ASP A 61 -4.87 1.22 32.85
CA ASP A 61 -5.93 0.38 33.41
C ASP A 61 -6.02 -1.00 32.72
N ALA A 62 -5.78 -1.07 31.40
CA ALA A 62 -5.78 -2.34 30.68
C ALA A 62 -4.61 -3.26 31.07
N LEU A 63 -3.44 -2.69 31.34
CA LEU A 63 -2.28 -3.45 31.83
C LEU A 63 -2.47 -3.89 33.29
N GLU A 64 -3.06 -3.04 34.13
CA GLU A 64 -3.40 -3.40 35.51
C GLU A 64 -4.41 -4.55 35.55
N LEU A 65 -5.45 -4.48 34.71
CA LEU A 65 -6.44 -5.55 34.57
C LEU A 65 -5.80 -6.88 34.15
N TYR A 66 -4.92 -6.85 33.13
CA TYR A 66 -4.19 -8.03 32.69
C TYR A 66 -3.30 -8.60 33.82
N SER A 67 -2.61 -7.73 34.54
CA SER A 67 -1.69 -8.13 35.62
C SER A 67 -2.43 -8.75 36.81
N GLY A 68 -3.72 -8.42 36.99
CA GLY A 68 -4.61 -9.01 37.99
C GLY A 68 -5.15 -10.41 37.63
N LEU A 69 -4.97 -10.88 36.38
CA LEU A 69 -5.39 -12.22 35.95
C LEU A 69 -4.53 -13.32 36.57
N SER A 70 -5.10 -14.52 36.70
CA SER A 70 -4.31 -15.68 37.12
C SER A 70 -3.23 -16.02 36.09
N PRO A 71 -2.11 -16.65 36.47
CA PRO A 71 -1.06 -17.03 35.52
C PRO A 71 -1.59 -17.89 34.36
N LYS A 72 -2.57 -18.75 34.64
CA LYS A 72 -3.22 -19.58 33.62
C LYS A 72 -4.01 -18.75 32.61
N ASP A 73 -4.73 -17.73 33.07
CA ASP A 73 -5.53 -16.87 32.20
C ASP A 73 -4.65 -15.90 31.41
N GLN A 74 -3.50 -15.49 31.96
CA GLN A 74 -2.50 -14.69 31.22
C GLN A 74 -1.89 -15.45 30.04
N GLU A 75 -1.85 -16.78 30.10
CA GLU A 75 -1.36 -17.65 29.02
C GLU A 75 -2.46 -18.07 28.02
N ASP A 76 -3.72 -17.67 28.27
CA ASP A 76 -4.86 -17.95 27.41
C ASP A 76 -5.34 -16.65 26.74
N TYR A 77 -5.03 -16.53 25.45
CA TYR A 77 -5.46 -15.39 24.64
C TYR A 77 -6.98 -15.16 24.70
N GLY A 78 -7.78 -16.22 24.70
CA GLY A 78 -9.24 -16.12 24.76
C GLY A 78 -9.71 -15.53 26.10
N ALA A 79 -9.10 -15.95 27.20
CA ALA A 79 -9.41 -15.43 28.53
C ALA A 79 -9.04 -13.94 28.67
N VAL A 80 -7.86 -13.55 28.17
CA VAL A 80 -7.43 -12.14 28.17
C VAL A 80 -8.37 -11.29 27.30
N ARG A 81 -8.68 -11.77 26.09
CA ARG A 81 -9.57 -11.09 25.14
C ARG A 81 -10.94 -10.82 25.75
N GLU A 82 -11.56 -11.84 26.35
CA GLU A 82 -12.87 -11.70 26.99
C GLU A 82 -12.82 -10.72 28.16
N THR A 83 -11.76 -10.79 28.97
CA THR A 83 -11.60 -9.89 30.12
C THR A 83 -11.49 -8.42 29.69
N LEU A 84 -10.73 -8.13 28.63
CA LEU A 84 -10.62 -6.78 28.08
C LEU A 84 -11.97 -6.28 27.51
N LEU A 85 -12.71 -7.15 26.82
CA LEU A 85 -14.04 -6.80 26.30
C LEU A 85 -15.05 -6.54 27.42
N GLN A 86 -15.06 -7.35 28.48
CA GLN A 86 -15.96 -7.16 29.62
C GLN A 86 -15.66 -5.87 30.38
N ALA A 87 -14.38 -5.57 30.62
CA ALA A 87 -13.99 -4.41 31.42
C ALA A 87 -14.16 -3.08 30.69
N PHE A 88 -13.90 -3.05 29.38
CA PHE A 88 -13.87 -1.80 28.61
C PHE A 88 -14.99 -1.68 27.56
N GLY A 89 -15.82 -2.73 27.40
CA GLY A 89 -16.81 -2.82 26.31
C GLY A 89 -18.08 -1.98 26.47
N GLY A 90 -18.37 -1.46 27.67
CA GLY A 90 -19.53 -0.59 27.94
C GLY A 90 -20.92 -1.26 27.79
N PRO A 91 -21.95 -0.80 28.52
CA PRO A 91 -23.30 -1.38 28.47
C PRO A 91 -24.09 -1.06 27.17
N GLU A 92 -23.60 -0.17 26.31
CA GLU A 92 -24.18 0.11 24.98
C GLU A 92 -23.69 -0.85 23.88
N ALA A 93 -22.74 -1.74 24.17
CA ALA A 93 -22.29 -2.80 23.27
C ALA A 93 -23.27 -3.98 23.23
N ALA A 94 -24.55 -3.70 22.97
CA ALA A 94 -25.43 -4.71 22.41
C ALA A 94 -24.84 -5.17 21.05
N PRO A 95 -24.93 -6.46 20.68
CA PRO A 95 -24.24 -7.03 19.50
C PRO A 95 -24.79 -6.56 18.14
N SER A 96 -25.48 -5.41 18.09
CA SER A 96 -26.12 -4.86 16.89
C SER A 96 -25.28 -3.83 16.13
N HIS A 97 -24.16 -3.37 16.70
CA HIS A 97 -23.23 -2.43 16.07
C HIS A 97 -21.82 -3.01 15.83
N LEU A 98 -21.66 -4.33 15.86
CA LEU A 98 -20.53 -4.92 15.15
C LEU A 98 -20.69 -4.54 13.68
N PRO A 99 -19.73 -3.82 13.06
CA PRO A 99 -19.65 -3.83 11.61
C PRO A 99 -19.65 -5.31 11.23
N LYS A 100 -20.61 -5.73 10.38
CA LYS A 100 -20.65 -7.12 9.89
C LYS A 100 -19.31 -7.53 9.27
N GLU A 101 -18.51 -6.53 8.88
CA GLU A 101 -17.14 -6.62 8.43
C GLU A 101 -16.45 -5.26 8.72
N ILE A 102 -15.29 -5.24 9.37
CA ILE A 102 -14.43 -4.04 9.43
C ILE A 102 -13.53 -4.13 8.20
N ILE A 103 -14.00 -3.55 7.11
CA ILE A 103 -13.23 -3.48 5.88
C ILE A 103 -12.36 -2.22 5.98
N PHE A 104 -11.04 -2.40 6.06
CA PHE A 104 -10.11 -1.29 5.95
C PHE A 104 -10.32 -0.56 4.61
N ALA A 105 -10.08 0.74 4.51
CA ALA A 105 -10.30 1.48 3.25
C ALA A 105 -9.47 0.90 2.08
N ASN A 106 -8.28 0.34 2.36
CA ASN A 106 -7.46 -0.40 1.41
C ASN A 106 -8.09 -1.73 0.94
N SER A 107 -9.13 -2.20 1.62
CA SER A 107 -9.90 -3.43 1.36
C SER A 107 -11.31 -3.13 0.83
N MET A 108 -11.74 -1.86 0.84
CA MET A 108 -13.03 -1.38 0.31
C MET A 108 -12.93 -0.87 -1.14
N GLY A 109 -11.76 -0.34 -1.53
CA GLY A 109 -11.56 0.30 -2.82
C GLY A 109 -11.11 -0.67 -3.91
N LYS A 110 -11.73 -0.60 -5.08
CA LYS A 110 -11.17 -1.17 -6.30
C LYS A 110 -10.07 -0.23 -6.80
N GLY A 111 -8.85 -0.37 -6.26
CA GLY A 111 -7.68 0.30 -6.81
C GLY A 111 -7.48 -0.10 -8.27
N TYR A 112 -7.11 0.86 -9.11
CA TYR A 112 -6.78 0.62 -10.51
C TYR A 112 -5.28 0.83 -10.72
N TYR A 113 -4.66 -0.07 -11.48
CA TYR A 113 -3.22 -0.03 -11.73
C TYR A 113 -2.91 0.09 -13.20
N LEU A 114 -1.79 0.76 -13.49
CA LEU A 114 -1.10 0.72 -14.77
C LEU A 114 0.11 -0.21 -14.68
N LYS A 115 0.25 -1.11 -15.65
CA LYS A 115 1.46 -1.94 -15.79
C LYS A 115 2.49 -1.17 -16.59
N GLY A 116 3.68 -1.02 -16.03
CA GLY A 116 4.77 -0.30 -16.67
C GLY A 116 6.14 -0.74 -16.17
N LYS A 117 7.13 0.11 -16.42
CA LYS A 117 8.52 -0.10 -15.98
C LYS A 117 9.17 1.21 -15.59
N ILE A 118 10.12 1.16 -14.66
CA ILE A 118 11.12 2.21 -14.46
C ILE A 118 12.49 1.60 -14.74
N GLY A 119 13.24 2.16 -15.69
CA GLY A 119 14.43 1.50 -16.21
C GLY A 119 14.10 0.11 -16.77
N LYS A 120 14.65 -0.94 -16.15
CA LYS A 120 14.37 -2.35 -16.51
C LYS A 120 13.39 -3.05 -15.56
N VAL A 121 13.06 -2.42 -14.44
CA VAL A 121 12.25 -3.02 -13.37
C VAL A 121 10.77 -2.91 -13.73
N PRO A 122 10.01 -4.02 -13.79
CA PRO A 122 8.57 -3.98 -13.99
C PRO A 122 7.86 -3.47 -12.73
N VAL A 123 6.90 -2.58 -12.91
CA VAL A 123 6.18 -1.91 -11.81
C VAL A 123 4.69 -1.90 -12.09
N ARG A 124 3.89 -2.15 -11.06
CA ARG A 124 2.46 -1.85 -11.05
C ARG A 124 2.26 -0.52 -10.33
N PHE A 125 1.78 0.47 -11.06
CA PHE A 125 1.53 1.80 -10.53
C PHE A 125 0.07 1.90 -10.09
N LEU A 126 -0.18 2.10 -8.80
CA LEU A 126 -1.52 2.48 -8.35
C LEU A 126 -1.85 3.85 -8.94
N VAL A 127 -3.00 3.95 -9.61
CA VAL A 127 -3.54 5.22 -10.10
C VAL A 127 -4.42 5.81 -9.02
N ASP A 128 -3.97 6.90 -8.41
CA ASP A 128 -4.64 7.49 -7.25
C ASP A 128 -4.87 8.99 -7.45
N SER A 129 -6.09 9.35 -7.87
CA SER A 129 -6.49 10.76 -7.96
C SER A 129 -6.71 11.43 -6.60
N GLY A 130 -6.67 10.68 -5.50
CA GLY A 130 -6.71 11.19 -4.13
C GLY A 130 -5.33 11.59 -3.59
N ALA A 131 -4.25 11.13 -4.22
CA ALA A 131 -2.89 11.50 -3.86
C ALA A 131 -2.46 12.78 -4.61
N GLN A 132 -2.10 13.84 -3.88
CA GLN A 132 -1.63 15.08 -4.50
C GLN A 132 -0.26 14.93 -5.19
N VAL A 133 0.58 14.07 -4.64
CA VAL A 133 1.95 13.82 -5.08
C VAL A 133 2.14 12.35 -5.38
N SER A 134 2.99 12.05 -6.37
CA SER A 134 3.40 10.70 -6.72
C SER A 134 4.49 10.20 -5.75
N VAL A 135 4.40 8.93 -5.36
CA VAL A 135 5.28 8.35 -4.33
C VAL A 135 5.80 6.99 -4.78
N VAL A 136 7.05 6.68 -4.47
CA VAL A 136 7.62 5.33 -4.63
C VAL A 136 8.21 4.81 -3.32
N HIS A 137 8.12 3.50 -3.15
CA HIS A 137 8.77 2.82 -2.04
C HIS A 137 10.30 2.86 -2.20
N PRO A 138 11.08 3.11 -1.12
CA PRO A 138 12.54 3.16 -1.19
C PRO A 138 13.20 1.93 -1.81
N GLY A 139 12.63 0.75 -1.57
CA GLY A 139 13.14 -0.50 -2.17
C GLY A 139 13.05 -0.53 -3.70
N LEU A 140 12.01 0.07 -4.29
CA LEU A 140 11.90 0.17 -5.75
C LEU A 140 12.92 1.15 -6.31
N TRP A 141 13.12 2.30 -5.65
CA TRP A 141 14.16 3.25 -6.03
C TRP A 141 15.55 2.57 -5.97
N GLU A 142 15.87 1.90 -4.86
CA GLU A 142 17.14 1.21 -4.66
C GLU A 142 17.39 0.13 -5.72
N GLU A 143 16.37 -0.66 -6.08
CA GLU A 143 16.47 -1.67 -7.14
C GLU A 143 16.77 -1.06 -8.52
N VAL A 144 16.20 0.11 -8.82
CA VAL A 144 16.39 0.76 -10.12
C VAL A 144 17.72 1.50 -10.21
N THR A 145 18.16 2.12 -9.11
CA THR A 145 19.31 3.03 -9.08
C THR A 145 20.56 2.45 -8.43
N ASP A 146 20.50 1.23 -7.89
CA ASP A 146 21.54 0.65 -7.03
C ASP A 146 21.80 1.52 -5.78
N GLY A 147 20.76 2.22 -5.31
CA GLY A 147 20.84 3.11 -4.15
C GLY A 147 21.64 4.40 -4.37
N ASP A 148 21.85 4.82 -5.62
CA ASP A 148 22.63 6.02 -5.95
C ASP A 148 21.95 7.30 -5.45
N LEU A 149 22.48 7.87 -4.36
CA LEU A 149 21.98 9.08 -3.72
C LEU A 149 22.08 10.32 -4.62
N ASP A 150 22.95 10.34 -5.63
CA ASP A 150 23.05 11.47 -6.57
C ASP A 150 21.81 11.57 -7.48
N THR A 151 20.97 10.52 -7.51
CA THR A 151 19.67 10.53 -8.20
C THR A 151 18.56 11.21 -7.39
N LEU A 152 18.82 11.57 -6.12
CA LEU A 152 17.85 12.20 -5.24
C LEU A 152 18.14 13.68 -5.07
N ARG A 153 17.12 14.51 -5.36
CA ARG A 153 17.11 15.90 -4.91
C ARG A 153 16.66 15.97 -3.44
N PRO A 154 17.24 16.89 -2.65
CA PRO A 154 16.80 17.11 -1.28
C PRO A 154 15.31 17.46 -1.21
N PHE A 155 14.60 16.86 -0.25
CA PHE A 155 13.25 17.26 0.12
C PHE A 155 13.34 17.98 1.47
N GLU A 156 13.20 19.31 1.48
CA GLU A 156 13.46 20.14 2.67
C GLU A 156 12.25 20.23 3.61
N ASN A 157 11.09 19.72 3.20
CA ASN A 157 9.86 19.82 3.98
C ASN A 157 9.69 18.59 4.90
N MET A 158 9.02 18.80 6.04
CA MET A 158 8.68 17.72 6.96
C MET A 158 7.24 17.27 6.73
N VAL A 159 7.04 15.99 6.40
CA VAL A 159 5.69 15.41 6.27
C VAL A 159 5.31 14.72 7.57
N LYS A 160 4.24 15.21 8.21
CA LYS A 160 3.62 14.58 9.38
C LYS A 160 2.43 13.73 8.94
N VAL A 161 2.41 12.47 9.35
CA VAL A 161 1.24 11.59 9.16
C VAL A 161 0.21 11.82 10.28
N ALA A 162 -1.02 11.33 10.08
CA ALA A 162 -2.18 11.59 10.94
C ALA A 162 -2.00 11.17 12.41
N ASN A 163 -1.08 10.24 12.71
CA ASN A 163 -0.73 9.82 14.07
C ASN A 163 0.35 10.71 14.73
N GLY A 164 0.80 11.77 14.06
CA GLY A 164 1.84 12.68 14.54
C GLY A 164 3.27 12.22 14.29
N ALA A 165 3.49 11.02 13.75
CA ALA A 165 4.82 10.56 13.37
C ALA A 165 5.34 11.31 12.13
N GLU A 166 6.66 11.46 12.06
CA GLU A 166 7.32 12.00 10.89
C GLU A 166 7.50 10.89 9.86
N MET A 167 7.01 11.14 8.64
CA MET A 167 7.30 10.26 7.51
C MET A 167 8.69 10.59 6.98
N LYS A 168 9.61 9.62 7.03
CA LYS A 168 10.95 9.78 6.47
C LYS A 168 10.88 9.77 4.94
N ILE A 169 11.14 10.92 4.33
CA ILE A 169 11.33 11.09 2.89
C ILE A 169 12.83 11.07 2.63
N LEU A 170 13.29 10.18 1.74
CA LEU A 170 14.71 10.12 1.35
C LEU A 170 15.10 11.27 0.42
N GLY A 171 14.18 11.66 -0.44
CA GLY A 171 14.35 12.75 -1.39
C GLY A 171 13.30 12.70 -2.48
N ILE A 172 13.50 13.57 -3.47
CA ILE A 172 12.71 13.65 -4.69
C ILE A 172 13.50 12.96 -5.81
N TRP A 173 12.87 12.02 -6.52
CA TRP A 173 13.48 11.28 -7.61
C TRP A 173 12.84 11.64 -8.95
N ASP A 174 13.61 12.25 -9.84
CA ASP A 174 13.21 12.49 -11.23
C ASP A 174 13.54 11.26 -12.08
N THR A 175 12.54 10.68 -12.73
CA THR A 175 12.71 9.46 -13.52
C THR A 175 11.80 9.39 -14.74
N VAL A 176 11.91 8.30 -15.48
CA VAL A 176 11.07 8.01 -16.65
C VAL A 176 10.31 6.70 -16.44
N VAL A 177 8.98 6.81 -16.38
CA VAL A 177 8.06 5.67 -16.39
C VAL A 177 7.77 5.27 -17.83
N SER A 178 7.87 3.97 -18.11
CA SER A 178 7.52 3.41 -19.41
C SER A 178 6.22 2.62 -19.31
N LEU A 179 5.19 3.05 -20.05
CA LEU A 179 3.93 2.33 -20.22
C LEU A 179 3.90 1.79 -21.66
N GLY A 180 4.23 0.50 -21.83
CA GLY A 180 4.48 -0.06 -23.16
C GLY A 180 5.59 0.71 -23.90
N LYS A 181 5.25 1.32 -25.05
CA LYS A 181 6.18 2.16 -25.83
C LYS A 181 6.17 3.64 -25.41
N LEU A 182 5.23 4.07 -24.56
CA LEU A 182 5.14 5.45 -24.10
C LEU A 182 6.09 5.69 -22.94
N LYS A 183 6.83 6.80 -22.99
CA LYS A 183 7.70 7.27 -21.91
C LYS A 183 7.13 8.54 -21.29
N LEU A 184 6.99 8.53 -19.97
CA LEU A 184 6.46 9.61 -19.16
C LEU A 184 7.55 10.07 -18.19
N LYS A 185 7.85 11.36 -18.15
CA LYS A 185 8.68 11.92 -17.09
C LYS A 185 7.84 11.95 -15.82
N ALA A 186 8.40 11.52 -14.70
CA ALA A 186 7.71 11.54 -13.43
C ALA A 186 8.67 11.99 -12.33
N GLU A 187 8.13 12.76 -11.39
CA GLU A 187 8.79 13.09 -10.15
C GLU A 187 8.14 12.25 -9.05
N PHE A 188 8.94 11.57 -8.23
CA PHE A 188 8.42 10.78 -7.12
C PHE A 188 9.06 11.21 -5.81
N LEU A 189 8.25 11.34 -4.76
CA LEU A 189 8.77 11.32 -3.39
C LEU A 189 9.17 9.88 -3.05
N VAL A 190 10.41 9.69 -2.57
CA VAL A 190 10.90 8.38 -2.14
C VAL A 190 10.64 8.22 -0.65
N ALA A 191 9.60 7.45 -0.30
CA ALA A 191 9.14 7.32 1.07
C ALA A 191 8.39 6.01 1.33
N SER A 192 8.50 5.48 2.55
CA SER A 192 7.67 4.35 3.01
C SER A 192 6.28 4.83 3.41
N ALA A 193 5.55 5.43 2.47
CA ALA A 193 4.26 6.08 2.68
C ALA A 193 3.05 5.15 2.45
N SER A 194 3.25 4.04 1.74
CA SER A 194 2.19 3.15 1.29
C SER A 194 2.68 1.69 1.27
N ALA A 195 1.72 0.75 1.30
CA ALA A 195 1.97 -0.66 1.02
C ALA A 195 2.24 -0.92 -0.47
N GLU A 196 1.84 -0.01 -1.35
CA GLU A 196 2.09 -0.09 -2.79
C GLU A 196 3.53 0.30 -3.13
N GLU A 197 4.12 -0.38 -4.11
CA GLU A 197 5.49 -0.11 -4.58
C GLU A 197 5.61 1.28 -5.24
N ALA A 198 4.56 1.72 -5.95
CA ALA A 198 4.50 3.02 -6.60
C ALA A 198 3.06 3.53 -6.74
N ILE A 199 2.86 4.81 -6.44
CA ILE A 199 1.61 5.54 -6.62
C ILE A 199 1.84 6.67 -7.64
N ILE A 200 1.00 6.71 -8.67
CA ILE A 200 0.88 7.85 -9.58
C ILE A 200 -0.27 8.73 -9.07
N GLY A 201 0.11 9.86 -8.47
CA GLY A 201 -0.78 10.88 -7.95
C GLY A 201 -1.24 11.89 -9.03
N THR A 202 -2.00 12.88 -8.59
CA THR A 202 -2.57 13.90 -9.47
C THR A 202 -1.52 14.77 -10.16
N ASP A 203 -0.35 14.96 -9.57
CA ASP A 203 0.78 15.66 -10.18
C ASP A 203 1.16 15.07 -11.54
N VAL A 204 1.50 13.78 -11.57
CA VAL A 204 1.89 13.08 -12.80
C VAL A 204 0.67 12.88 -13.71
N LEU A 205 -0.52 12.62 -13.17
CA LEU A 205 -1.74 12.49 -13.97
C LEU A 205 -2.06 13.80 -14.73
N GLN A 206 -1.95 14.95 -14.06
CA GLN A 206 -2.20 16.25 -14.68
C GLN A 206 -1.10 16.63 -15.68
N ASP A 207 0.18 16.42 -15.33
CA ASP A 207 1.32 16.73 -16.19
C ASP A 207 1.27 16.01 -17.55
N HIS A 208 0.64 14.84 -17.60
CA HIS A 208 0.48 14.05 -18.84
C HIS A 208 -0.95 14.04 -19.39
N ASN A 209 -1.82 14.92 -18.90
CA ASN A 209 -3.21 15.09 -19.33
C ASN A 209 -4.00 13.76 -19.30
N ALA A 210 -3.92 13.06 -18.17
CA ALA A 210 -4.58 11.77 -18.00
C ALA A 210 -6.10 11.91 -18.08
N VAL A 211 -6.75 10.98 -18.79
CA VAL A 211 -8.20 10.78 -18.74
C VAL A 211 -8.48 9.40 -18.19
N LEU A 212 -9.11 9.35 -17.01
CA LEU A 212 -9.52 8.09 -16.37
C LEU A 212 -10.96 7.78 -16.77
N ASP A 213 -11.12 6.69 -17.50
CA ASP A 213 -12.41 6.15 -17.91
C ASP A 213 -12.67 4.85 -17.14
N PHE A 214 -13.47 4.95 -16.08
CA PHE A 214 -13.80 3.82 -15.23
C PHE A 214 -14.84 2.88 -15.84
N GLU A 215 -15.67 3.37 -16.76
CA GLU A 215 -16.66 2.57 -17.48
C GLU A 215 -15.94 1.56 -18.39
N HIS A 216 -14.99 2.04 -19.18
CA HIS A 216 -14.21 1.23 -20.11
C HIS A 216 -12.95 0.62 -19.47
N ARG A 217 -12.64 0.99 -18.22
CA ARG A 217 -11.40 0.63 -17.50
C ARG A 217 -10.16 0.98 -18.29
N THR A 218 -10.07 2.24 -18.71
CA THR A 218 -8.91 2.75 -19.43
C THR A 218 -8.38 4.04 -18.82
N CYS A 219 -7.08 4.27 -18.99
CA CYS A 219 -6.43 5.54 -18.75
C CYS A 219 -5.82 6.00 -20.07
N THR A 220 -6.21 7.18 -20.53
CA THR A 220 -5.60 7.80 -21.72
C THR A 220 -4.50 8.74 -21.29
N LEU A 221 -3.28 8.52 -21.78
CA LEU A 221 -2.11 9.36 -21.52
C LEU A 221 -1.47 9.74 -22.87
N LYS A 222 -1.33 11.04 -23.15
CA LYS A 222 -0.78 11.55 -24.42
C LYS A 222 -1.41 10.91 -25.66
N GLY A 223 -2.74 10.78 -25.66
CA GLY A 223 -3.53 10.20 -26.76
C GLY A 223 -3.46 8.68 -26.87
N LYS A 224 -2.75 7.97 -25.98
CA LYS A 224 -2.69 6.50 -25.96
C LYS A 224 -3.53 5.95 -24.83
N LYS A 225 -4.39 4.97 -25.12
CA LYS A 225 -5.23 4.27 -24.15
C LYS A 225 -4.47 3.10 -23.53
N PHE A 226 -4.53 3.00 -22.20
CA PHE A 226 -3.95 1.92 -21.40
C PHE A 226 -5.04 1.27 -20.56
N ARG A 227 -5.01 -0.06 -20.44
CA ARG A 227 -5.94 -0.80 -19.59
C ARG A 227 -5.66 -0.50 -18.12
N LEU A 228 -6.72 -0.20 -17.36
CA LEU A 228 -6.67 -0.12 -15.90
C LEU A 228 -6.94 -1.51 -15.30
N LEU A 229 -5.98 -2.04 -14.56
CA LEU A 229 -6.04 -3.37 -13.94
C LEU A 229 -6.62 -3.28 -12.52
N PRO A 230 -7.59 -4.12 -12.12
CA PRO A 230 -8.11 -4.11 -10.76
C PRO A 230 -7.15 -4.77 -9.75
N VAL A 231 -7.27 -4.40 -8.46
CA VAL A 231 -6.62 -5.12 -7.33
C VAL A 231 -7.00 -6.61 -7.40
N GLY A 232 -6.01 -7.50 -7.31
CA GLY A 232 -6.25 -8.95 -7.21
C GLY A 232 -6.64 -9.66 -8.51
N GLY A 233 -6.55 -8.99 -9.67
CA GLY A 233 -6.68 -9.66 -10.97
C GLY A 233 -5.55 -10.66 -11.18
N SER A 234 -5.89 -11.88 -11.64
CA SER A 234 -4.92 -12.88 -12.07
C SER A 234 -4.04 -12.31 -13.19
N LEU A 235 -2.76 -12.69 -13.23
CA LEU A 235 -1.87 -12.45 -14.37
C LEU A 235 -2.44 -12.99 -15.69
N GLU A 236 -3.48 -13.82 -15.66
CA GLU A 236 -4.14 -14.40 -16.84
C GLU A 236 -5.07 -13.43 -17.61
N ASP A 237 -5.30 -12.21 -17.13
CA ASP A 237 -5.87 -11.12 -17.96
C ASP A 237 -4.84 -10.59 -19.00
N GLU A 238 -3.71 -11.30 -19.19
CA GLU A 238 -2.55 -10.99 -20.04
C GLU A 238 -2.78 -11.08 -21.57
N PHE A 239 -3.99 -11.38 -22.03
CA PHE A 239 -4.33 -11.40 -23.46
C PHE A 239 -5.19 -10.18 -23.81
N ASP A 240 -4.51 -9.06 -24.02
CA ASP A 240 -4.76 -8.11 -25.12
C ASP A 240 -3.68 -7.03 -25.07
N LEU A 241 -2.45 -7.46 -25.38
CA LEU A 241 -1.43 -6.56 -25.91
C LEU A 241 -1.77 -6.27 -27.37
N GLU A 242 -2.75 -5.43 -27.63
CA GLU A 242 -2.81 -4.68 -28.87
C GLU A 242 -3.27 -3.26 -28.56
N LEU A 243 -2.47 -2.29 -29.00
CA LEU A 243 -2.92 -0.92 -29.12
C LEU A 243 -4.27 -0.96 -29.86
N ILE A 244 -5.31 -0.35 -29.31
CA ILE A 244 -6.41 0.10 -30.16
C ILE A 244 -5.83 1.31 -30.91
N GLU A 245 -5.14 1.05 -32.02
CA GLU A 245 -4.86 2.08 -33.01
C GLU A 245 -6.21 2.44 -33.64
N GLU A 246 -6.71 3.64 -33.38
CA GLU A 246 -7.79 4.21 -34.18
C GLU A 246 -7.19 4.53 -35.56
N GLU A 247 -7.52 3.71 -36.56
CA GLU A 247 -7.26 3.99 -37.98
C GLU A 247 -7.85 5.38 -38.35
N PRO A 248 -7.08 6.30 -38.95
CA PRO A 248 -7.66 7.52 -39.50
C PRO A 248 -8.48 7.14 -40.74
N SER A 249 -9.77 7.48 -40.76
CA SER A 249 -10.63 7.25 -41.93
C SER A 249 -10.13 8.04 -43.15
N SER A 250 -9.36 7.41 -44.02
CA SER A 250 -9.08 7.90 -45.37
C SER A 250 -10.26 7.55 -46.29
N GLY A 251 -11.32 8.35 -46.21
CA GLY A 251 -12.42 8.31 -47.16
C GLY A 251 -12.16 9.20 -48.37
N GLU A 252 -11.13 8.93 -49.17
CA GLU A 252 -11.10 9.38 -50.58
C GLU A 252 -11.86 8.35 -51.41
N GLY A 253 -13.17 8.55 -51.53
CA GLY A 253 -14.02 7.87 -52.51
C GLY A 253 -14.47 8.90 -53.55
N GLY A 254 -13.70 9.03 -54.63
CA GLY A 254 -14.15 9.73 -55.82
C GLY A 254 -15.42 9.07 -56.36
N GLN A 255 -16.49 9.85 -56.48
CA GLN A 255 -17.62 9.51 -57.34
C GLN A 255 -17.76 10.57 -58.41
N GLU A 256 -17.34 10.12 -59.59
CA GLU A 256 -17.77 10.54 -60.91
C GLU A 256 -19.30 10.68 -60.93
N LEU A 257 -19.81 11.88 -61.25
CA LEU A 257 -21.21 12.06 -61.66
C LEU A 257 -21.20 12.73 -63.03
N SER A 258 -21.47 11.90 -64.03
CA SER A 258 -21.99 12.30 -65.32
C SER A 258 -23.43 12.81 -65.16
N TYR A 259 -23.68 14.04 -65.62
CA TYR A 259 -24.75 14.49 -66.52
C TYR A 259 -24.77 16.02 -66.59
#